data_AF-A0A2W4TX75-F1
#
_entry.id   AF-A0A2W4TX75-F1
#
_cell.length_a   1.000
_cell.length_b   1.000
_cell.length_c   1.000
_cell.angle_alpha   90.00
_cell.angle_beta   90.00
_cell.angle_gamma   90.00
#
_symmetry.space_group_name_H-M   'P 1'
#
loop_
_entity.id
_entity.type
_entity.pdbx_description
1 polymer ?
#
loop_
_entity_poly.entity_id
_entity_poly.type
_entity_poly.pdbx_seq_one_letter_code
_entity_poly.pdbx_strand_id
1 'polypeptide(L)'
;VGVYLAFAVDKGGNYWSSLCSWHSGRDTVTSTFGRQAIPMVWDFAEANPLSDSSGNFLAGISQSVKFLETAAPASPIGVVCQADAMTQSISANKIVSTDPPYYDNIGYADLSDFFYMWLRRPLQRVFPSLFATVAVPKAEELVATPYRHGGQEEAEKFFLNGMTKAMYRLPTQALSEFPVTIYYAFKQSETEGNGEVSRTGWETFLEAVIKSGFAISGTWPVRTEYTGNLKKNVSALASSIVLVCRPRPADAPIATRQEFQRRLKDELPKALRLLQHGNIAPVDLAQAAIGPGMAVFTQYSKVLDAAGQPLPVREALALINQVLDEVLAEQEGDFDADTRWAVAWFEQFGFEEGEYGVAETLSKAKNTSVSGMVDAGIVTSRAGKVRLLAPTELPADWDPSTDARLTVWEIVHHLIRVLEAEGEAGAAELVAKLGSKADVARELAYRLYTICERKKRAKEALSYNALVQSWPEIVRLAQAAASRGRQETQLELT
;
A
#
# COMPACT_ATOMS: atom_id res chain seq x y z
N VAL A 1 26.85 19.95 -20.93
CA VAL A 1 25.78 20.93 -21.29
C VAL A 1 24.74 20.33 -22.24
N GLY A 2 25.11 19.80 -23.41
CA GLY A 2 24.15 19.24 -24.39
C GLY A 2 23.17 18.19 -23.84
N VAL A 3 23.63 17.29 -22.95
CA VAL A 3 22.77 16.31 -22.25
C VAL A 3 21.67 16.97 -21.42
N TYR A 4 22.04 17.96 -20.59
CA TYR A 4 21.09 18.67 -19.74
C TYR A 4 20.10 19.52 -20.55
N LEU A 5 20.55 20.13 -21.65
CA LEU A 5 19.64 20.84 -22.56
C LEU A 5 18.69 19.88 -23.28
N ALA A 6 19.13 18.66 -23.60
CA ALA A 6 18.27 17.64 -24.18
C ALA A 6 17.16 17.22 -23.20
N PHE A 7 17.42 17.16 -21.88
CA PHE A 7 16.36 16.95 -20.89
C PHE A 7 15.32 18.07 -20.85
N ALA A 8 15.71 19.33 -21.10
CA ALA A 8 14.75 20.42 -21.24
C ALA A 8 13.87 20.26 -22.49
N VAL A 9 14.44 19.77 -23.61
CA VAL A 9 13.67 19.43 -24.81
C VAL A 9 12.72 18.27 -24.54
N ASP A 10 13.16 17.25 -23.82
CA ASP A 10 12.38 16.07 -23.44
C ASP A 10 11.18 16.44 -22.55
N LYS A 11 11.45 17.27 -21.54
CA LYS A 11 10.41 17.88 -20.70
C LYS A 11 9.45 18.72 -21.53
N GLY A 12 9.96 19.49 -22.49
CA GLY A 12 9.17 20.26 -23.45
C GLY A 12 8.25 19.37 -24.28
N GLY A 13 8.75 18.27 -24.84
CA GLY A 13 7.94 17.29 -25.57
C GLY A 13 6.75 16.76 -24.73
N ASN A 14 6.95 16.58 -23.42
CA ASN A 14 5.87 16.20 -22.51
C ASN A 14 4.78 17.29 -22.34
N TYR A 15 5.05 18.55 -22.67
CA TYR A 15 4.09 19.68 -22.58
C TYR A 15 3.70 20.32 -23.92
N TRP A 16 4.33 19.91 -25.03
CA TRP A 16 4.13 20.47 -26.37
C TRP A 16 3.56 19.42 -27.34
N SER A 17 2.58 18.66 -26.85
CA SER A 17 1.87 17.66 -27.64
C SER A 17 0.38 17.93 -27.59
N SER A 18 -0.35 17.47 -28.62
CA SER A 18 -1.82 17.49 -28.67
C SER A 18 -2.49 16.55 -27.66
N LEU A 19 -1.73 15.95 -26.75
CA LEU A 19 -2.21 15.07 -25.68
C LEU A 19 -2.14 15.76 -24.31
N CYS A 20 -1.74 17.02 -24.27
CA CYS A 20 -1.75 17.84 -23.06
C CYS A 20 -3.16 18.39 -22.83
N SER A 21 -3.67 18.35 -21.59
CA SER A 21 -5.02 18.84 -21.24
C SER A 21 -4.97 20.06 -20.31
N TRP A 22 -6.09 20.76 -20.12
CA TRP A 22 -6.16 21.88 -19.17
C TRP A 22 -6.39 21.41 -17.72
N HIS A 23 -5.63 21.94 -16.77
CA HIS A 23 -5.83 21.71 -15.34
C HIS A 23 -6.63 22.85 -14.69
N SER A 24 -7.95 22.72 -14.63
CA SER A 24 -8.85 23.76 -14.10
C SER A 24 -8.55 24.20 -12.66
N GLY A 25 -8.04 23.30 -11.80
CA GLY A 25 -7.71 23.67 -10.42
C GLY A 25 -6.42 24.48 -10.25
N ARG A 26 -5.58 24.57 -11.29
CA ARG A 26 -4.29 25.28 -11.25
C ARG A 26 -4.19 26.36 -12.33
N ASP A 27 -5.16 26.41 -13.25
CA ASP A 27 -5.12 27.22 -14.46
C ASP A 27 -3.82 27.07 -15.25
N THR A 28 -3.37 25.81 -15.40
CA THR A 28 -2.14 25.44 -16.12
C THR A 28 -2.36 24.24 -17.03
N VAL A 29 -1.46 24.03 -17.99
CA VAL A 29 -1.42 22.82 -18.83
C VAL A 29 -0.98 21.59 -18.01
N THR A 30 -1.63 20.45 -18.27
CA THR A 30 -1.25 19.11 -17.81
C THR A 30 -0.41 18.43 -18.88
N SER A 31 0.63 17.71 -18.46
CA SER A 31 1.54 17.01 -19.36
C SER A 31 0.89 15.82 -20.08
N THR A 32 1.47 15.43 -21.22
CA THR A 32 1.14 14.24 -22.03
C THR A 32 0.94 12.98 -21.17
N PHE A 33 1.88 12.72 -20.25
CA PHE A 33 1.81 11.57 -19.34
C PHE A 33 1.05 11.91 -18.05
N GLY A 34 -0.28 12.10 -18.15
CA GLY A 34 -1.17 12.19 -16.99
C GLY A 34 -1.42 10.84 -16.28
N ARG A 35 -1.03 9.74 -16.93
CA ARG A 35 -1.01 8.35 -16.43
C ARG A 35 0.17 7.62 -17.08
N GLN A 36 0.44 6.39 -16.69
CA GLN A 36 1.49 5.51 -17.27
C GLN A 36 1.12 4.99 -18.67
N ALA A 37 0.59 5.87 -19.54
CA ALA A 37 0.17 5.59 -20.90
C ALA A 37 0.17 6.88 -21.73
N ILE A 38 0.01 6.75 -23.05
CA ILE A 38 -0.17 7.86 -23.99
C ILE A 38 -1.64 7.88 -24.45
N PRO A 39 -2.55 8.50 -23.68
CA PRO A 39 -3.97 8.47 -24.02
C PRO A 39 -4.33 9.50 -25.07
N MET A 40 -5.33 9.19 -25.89
CA MET A 40 -6.03 10.23 -26.67
C MET A 40 -6.72 11.20 -25.72
N VAL A 41 -6.64 12.50 -26.05
CA VAL A 41 -7.34 13.59 -25.36
C VAL A 41 -8.20 14.32 -26.38
N TRP A 42 -9.47 14.57 -26.04
CA TRP A 42 -10.42 15.25 -26.94
C TRP A 42 -10.23 16.77 -26.95
N ASP A 43 -10.04 17.37 -25.77
CA ASP A 43 -9.78 18.79 -25.59
C ASP A 43 -8.34 18.99 -25.13
N PHE A 44 -7.49 19.49 -26.02
CA PHE A 44 -6.08 19.71 -25.73
C PHE A 44 -5.76 21.18 -25.46
N ALA A 45 -4.71 21.40 -24.68
CA ALA A 45 -4.15 22.72 -24.40
C ALA A 45 -2.70 22.76 -24.87
N GLU A 46 -2.30 23.86 -25.50
CA GLU A 46 -0.92 24.07 -25.96
C GLU A 46 -0.18 25.01 -25.00
N ALA A 47 0.96 24.55 -24.47
CA ALA A 47 1.85 25.43 -23.72
C ALA A 47 2.70 26.25 -24.70
N ASN A 48 2.87 27.56 -24.43
CA ASN A 48 3.77 28.40 -25.19
C ASN A 48 5.22 28.21 -24.70
N PRO A 49 6.14 27.65 -25.52
CA PRO A 49 7.53 27.37 -25.12
C PRO A 49 8.34 28.60 -24.70
N LEU A 50 7.94 29.78 -25.21
CA LEU A 50 8.64 31.06 -25.03
C LEU A 50 7.99 31.95 -23.96
N SER A 51 6.93 31.47 -23.31
CA SER A 51 6.25 32.20 -22.24
C SER A 51 6.93 32.00 -20.89
N ASP A 52 6.50 32.77 -19.90
CA ASP A 52 6.86 32.55 -18.50
C ASP A 52 5.86 31.59 -17.78
N SER A 53 4.91 30.99 -18.51
CA SER A 53 3.89 30.08 -17.98
C SER A 53 4.37 28.62 -17.91
N SER A 54 3.57 27.74 -17.30
CA SER A 54 3.86 26.32 -17.17
C SER A 54 4.12 25.65 -18.53
N GLY A 55 5.12 24.76 -18.59
CA GLY A 55 5.49 24.06 -19.82
C GLY A 55 6.45 24.83 -20.72
N ASN A 56 7.00 25.97 -20.30
CA ASN A 56 8.01 26.69 -21.07
C ASN A 56 9.40 26.03 -21.03
N PHE A 57 10.25 26.36 -22.01
CA PHE A 57 11.57 25.74 -22.18
C PHE A 57 12.55 26.13 -21.06
N LEU A 58 12.56 27.40 -20.65
CA LEU A 58 13.46 27.90 -19.62
C LEU A 58 13.21 27.25 -18.27
N ALA A 59 11.95 26.93 -17.93
CA ALA A 59 11.60 26.19 -16.72
C ALA A 59 12.22 24.78 -16.72
N GLY A 60 12.29 24.10 -17.86
CA GLY A 60 12.98 22.81 -18.00
C GLY A 60 14.49 22.92 -17.76
N ILE A 61 15.12 23.99 -18.24
CA ILE A 61 16.53 24.30 -17.96
C ILE A 61 16.72 24.59 -16.47
N SER A 62 15.91 25.46 -15.89
CA SER A 62 15.98 25.85 -14.48
C SER A 62 15.83 24.64 -13.55
N GLN A 63 14.98 23.67 -13.89
CA GLN A 63 14.88 22.41 -13.14
C GLN A 63 16.20 21.60 -13.19
N SER A 64 16.84 21.53 -14.35
CA SER A 64 18.14 20.86 -14.50
C SER A 64 19.25 21.57 -13.73
N VAL A 65 19.27 22.90 -13.77
CA VAL A 65 20.22 23.73 -12.99
C VAL A 65 20.00 23.52 -11.49
N LYS A 66 18.75 23.61 -11.03
CA LYS A 66 18.41 23.37 -9.62
C LYS A 66 18.86 21.99 -9.16
N PHE A 67 18.66 20.94 -9.97
CA PHE A 67 19.16 19.61 -9.65
C PHE A 67 20.68 19.57 -9.53
N LEU A 68 21.42 20.21 -10.44
CA LEU A 68 22.88 20.25 -10.36
C LEU A 68 23.36 21.03 -9.14
N GLU A 69 22.73 22.14 -8.79
CA GLU A 69 23.08 22.94 -7.61
C GLU A 69 22.79 22.21 -6.30
N THR A 70 21.71 21.41 -6.24
CA THR A 70 21.31 20.73 -5.00
C THR A 70 21.89 19.32 -4.86
N ALA A 71 21.98 18.55 -5.95
CA ALA A 71 22.39 17.16 -5.93
C ALA A 71 23.87 16.95 -6.28
N ALA A 72 24.50 17.81 -7.10
CA ALA A 72 25.91 17.64 -7.44
C ALA A 72 26.89 17.86 -6.26
N PRO A 73 26.58 18.67 -5.22
CA PRO A 73 27.41 18.74 -4.02
C PRO A 73 27.34 17.49 -3.13
N ALA A 74 26.39 16.58 -3.36
CA ALA A 74 26.25 15.36 -2.57
C ALA A 74 27.36 14.35 -2.93
N SER A 75 28.46 14.41 -2.19
CA SER A 75 29.42 13.29 -2.09
C SER A 75 28.70 12.11 -1.40
N PRO A 76 28.85 10.86 -1.87
CA PRO A 76 30.05 10.33 -2.51
C PRO A 76 29.94 10.08 -4.03
N ILE A 77 31.08 9.71 -4.63
CA ILE A 77 31.22 9.25 -6.03
C ILE A 77 30.33 8.01 -6.25
N GLY A 78 29.31 8.14 -7.09
CA GLY A 78 28.51 7.02 -7.60
C GLY A 78 29.03 6.53 -8.96
N VAL A 79 28.92 5.23 -9.21
CA VAL A 79 29.20 4.63 -10.53
C VAL A 79 27.91 4.05 -11.07
N VAL A 80 27.55 4.45 -12.29
CA VAL A 80 26.40 3.92 -13.01
C VAL A 80 26.89 3.13 -14.22
N CYS A 81 26.29 1.97 -14.43
CA CYS A 81 26.55 1.13 -15.61
C CYS A 81 25.24 0.46 -16.05
N GLN A 82 25.10 0.22 -17.35
CA GLN A 82 23.98 -0.51 -17.92
C GLN A 82 24.42 -1.96 -18.14
N ALA A 83 23.59 -2.90 -17.72
CA ALA A 83 23.79 -4.33 -17.94
C ALA A 83 22.46 -5.06 -17.91
N ASP A 84 22.41 -6.21 -18.58
CA ASP A 84 21.28 -7.13 -18.49
C ASP A 84 21.24 -7.80 -17.11
N ALA A 85 20.13 -7.61 -16.38
CA ALA A 85 19.92 -8.15 -15.05
C ALA A 85 20.02 -9.69 -15.00
N MET A 86 19.72 -10.39 -16.10
CA MET A 86 19.78 -11.85 -16.19
C MET A 86 21.22 -12.39 -16.26
N THR A 87 22.19 -11.57 -16.67
CA THR A 87 23.56 -12.01 -16.96
C THR A 87 24.64 -11.22 -16.22
N GLN A 88 24.30 -10.10 -15.59
CA GLN A 88 25.24 -9.21 -14.91
C GLN A 88 26.07 -9.88 -13.79
N SER A 89 27.26 -9.30 -13.55
CA SER A 89 28.18 -9.60 -12.44
C SER A 89 28.46 -8.38 -11.54
N ILE A 90 27.74 -7.28 -11.75
CA ILE A 90 27.84 -6.02 -11.01
C ILE A 90 27.49 -6.23 -9.54
N SER A 91 26.58 -7.15 -9.21
CA SER A 91 26.17 -7.42 -7.81
C SER A 91 27.23 -8.11 -6.97
N ALA A 92 28.32 -8.61 -7.58
CA ALA A 92 29.37 -9.35 -6.89
C ALA A 92 30.00 -8.54 -5.74
N ASN A 93 30.00 -9.13 -4.54
CA ASN A 93 30.56 -8.58 -3.31
C ASN A 93 29.99 -7.20 -2.93
N LYS A 94 28.68 -6.99 -3.15
CA LYS A 94 27.97 -5.76 -2.80
C LYS A 94 26.75 -6.01 -1.94
N ILE A 95 26.34 -4.99 -1.20
CA ILE A 95 24.99 -4.89 -0.65
C ILE A 95 24.08 -4.48 -1.81
N VAL A 96 22.97 -5.20 -2.00
CA VAL A 96 22.07 -5.00 -3.13
C VAL A 96 20.72 -4.49 -2.64
N SER A 97 20.30 -3.36 -3.21
CA SER A 97 18.94 -2.85 -3.13
C SER A 97 18.45 -2.61 -4.55
N THR A 98 17.35 -3.23 -4.94
CA THR A 98 16.89 -3.25 -6.34
C THR A 98 15.39 -3.08 -6.46
N ASP A 99 14.95 -2.53 -7.59
CA ASP A 99 13.55 -2.30 -7.95
C ASP A 99 13.27 -2.91 -9.33
N PRO A 100 12.87 -4.19 -9.40
CA PRO A 100 12.60 -4.89 -10.65
C PRO A 100 11.30 -4.41 -11.32
N PRO A 101 11.13 -4.65 -12.64
CA PRO A 101 9.91 -4.28 -13.34
C PRO A 101 8.65 -5.00 -12.80
N TYR A 102 7.54 -4.26 -12.73
CA TYR A 102 6.28 -4.69 -12.12
C TYR A 102 5.37 -5.44 -13.12
N TYR A 103 5.74 -6.67 -13.47
CA TYR A 103 4.91 -7.59 -14.28
C TYR A 103 4.34 -6.94 -15.56
N ASP A 104 3.05 -6.64 -15.61
CA ASP A 104 2.32 -6.03 -16.73
C ASP A 104 1.92 -4.57 -16.49
N ASN A 105 2.34 -3.96 -15.37
CA ASN A 105 1.87 -2.64 -14.94
C ASN A 105 2.34 -1.50 -15.86
N ILE A 106 3.59 -1.57 -16.35
CA ILE A 106 4.20 -0.50 -17.16
C ILE A 106 4.98 -1.10 -18.33
N GLY A 107 4.63 -0.70 -19.55
CA GLY A 107 5.44 -0.95 -20.74
C GLY A 107 6.52 0.12 -20.90
N TYR A 108 7.59 0.05 -20.12
CA TYR A 108 8.66 1.06 -20.09
C TYR A 108 9.27 1.29 -21.47
N ALA A 109 9.51 0.23 -22.24
CA ALA A 109 10.13 0.37 -23.56
C ALA A 109 9.21 1.09 -24.55
N ASP A 110 7.89 0.86 -24.51
CA ASP A 110 6.94 1.55 -25.39
C ASP A 110 6.86 3.04 -25.03
N LEU A 111 6.76 3.36 -23.74
CA LEU A 111 6.68 4.74 -23.28
C LEU A 111 8.00 5.49 -23.53
N SER A 112 9.14 4.80 -23.41
CA SER A 112 10.47 5.37 -23.64
C SER A 112 10.70 5.79 -25.09
N ASP A 113 10.03 5.17 -26.08
CA ASP A 113 10.17 5.58 -27.48
C ASP A 113 9.79 7.05 -27.72
N PHE A 114 8.79 7.55 -26.97
CA PHE A 114 8.37 8.95 -27.03
C PHE A 114 9.55 9.89 -26.77
N PHE A 115 10.30 9.65 -25.69
CA PHE A 115 11.45 10.45 -25.29
C PHE A 115 12.69 10.14 -26.14
N TYR A 116 12.89 8.86 -26.48
CA TYR A 116 14.02 8.40 -27.28
C TYR A 116 14.15 9.14 -28.60
N MET A 117 13.04 9.38 -29.31
CA MET A 117 13.05 10.10 -30.58
C MET A 117 13.57 11.54 -30.44
N TRP A 118 13.21 12.24 -29.36
CA TRP A 118 13.65 13.61 -29.09
C TRP A 118 15.11 13.66 -28.66
N LEU A 119 15.53 12.72 -27.80
CA LEU A 119 16.89 12.65 -27.26
C LEU A 119 17.91 12.15 -28.31
N ARG A 120 17.49 11.28 -29.22
CA ARG A 120 18.36 10.68 -30.24
C ARG A 120 19.04 11.73 -31.11
N ARG A 121 18.31 12.71 -31.63
CA ARG A 121 18.87 13.73 -32.54
C ARG A 121 20.04 14.52 -31.94
N PRO A 122 19.90 15.15 -30.76
CA PRO A 122 21.00 15.90 -30.14
C PRO A 122 22.07 15.01 -29.51
N LEU A 123 21.73 13.81 -29.02
CA LEU A 123 22.64 13.00 -28.20
C LEU A 123 23.31 11.84 -28.93
N GLN A 124 22.91 11.49 -30.15
CA GLN A 124 23.52 10.36 -30.89
C GLN A 124 25.03 10.51 -31.08
N ARG A 125 25.55 11.73 -31.25
CA ARG A 125 27.01 11.95 -31.34
C ARG A 125 27.73 11.78 -30.01
N VAL A 126 27.03 11.99 -28.90
CA VAL A 126 27.58 11.88 -27.53
C VAL A 126 27.49 10.44 -27.02
N PHE A 127 26.36 9.77 -27.28
CA PHE A 127 26.08 8.39 -26.88
C PHE A 127 25.66 7.54 -28.10
N PRO A 128 26.59 7.28 -29.03
CA PRO A 128 26.26 6.59 -30.29
C PRO A 128 25.74 5.17 -30.09
N SER A 129 26.20 4.47 -29.05
CA SER A 129 25.73 3.13 -28.70
C SER A 129 24.28 3.13 -28.21
N LEU A 130 23.92 4.07 -27.34
CA LEU A 130 22.56 4.19 -26.79
C LEU A 130 21.54 4.57 -27.88
N PHE A 131 21.97 5.39 -28.84
CA PHE A 131 21.12 5.93 -29.90
C PHE A 131 21.37 5.30 -31.28
N ALA A 132 21.88 4.06 -31.31
CA ALA A 132 22.23 3.35 -32.54
C ALA A 132 20.99 2.91 -33.33
N THR A 133 19.93 2.50 -32.63
CA THR A 133 18.71 1.96 -33.22
C THR A 133 17.71 3.06 -33.60
N VAL A 134 16.61 2.67 -34.27
CA VAL A 134 15.49 3.58 -34.59
C VAL A 134 14.59 3.81 -33.38
N ALA A 135 14.49 2.82 -32.51
CA ALA A 135 13.63 2.78 -31.33
C ALA A 135 14.34 2.02 -30.20
N VAL A 136 13.89 2.13 -28.95
CA VAL A 136 14.53 1.41 -27.84
C VAL A 136 14.38 -0.11 -27.99
N PRO A 137 15.21 -0.97 -27.37
CA PRO A 137 15.01 -2.41 -27.39
C PRO A 137 13.74 -2.83 -26.63
N LYS A 138 12.95 -3.77 -27.18
CA LYS A 138 11.71 -4.28 -26.57
C LYS A 138 11.79 -5.75 -26.17
N ALA A 139 12.64 -6.53 -26.85
CA ALA A 139 12.70 -7.98 -26.67
C ALA A 139 13.32 -8.35 -25.31
N GLU A 140 14.25 -7.53 -24.83
CA GLU A 140 14.96 -7.71 -23.57
C GLU A 140 14.19 -7.13 -22.37
N GLU A 141 13.09 -6.41 -22.60
CA GLU A 141 12.29 -5.83 -21.52
C GLU A 141 11.53 -6.92 -20.76
N LEU A 142 11.81 -7.04 -19.46
CA LEU A 142 11.24 -8.07 -18.62
C LEU A 142 9.86 -7.68 -18.06
N VAL A 143 8.86 -7.63 -18.96
CA VAL A 143 7.45 -7.35 -18.64
C VAL A 143 6.51 -8.39 -19.25
N ALA A 144 5.37 -8.64 -18.60
CA ALA A 144 4.40 -9.66 -18.98
C ALA A 144 3.30 -9.10 -19.89
N THR A 145 3.68 -8.62 -21.08
CA THR A 145 2.75 -7.98 -22.01
C THR A 145 2.17 -8.97 -23.02
N PRO A 146 0.86 -9.32 -22.98
CA PRO A 146 0.31 -10.41 -23.80
C PRO A 146 0.48 -10.23 -25.31
N TYR A 147 0.31 -9.00 -25.81
CA TYR A 147 0.41 -8.71 -27.24
C TYR A 147 1.83 -8.91 -27.81
N ARG A 148 2.87 -8.89 -26.95
CA ARG A 148 4.27 -9.10 -27.35
C ARG A 148 4.67 -10.58 -27.39
N HIS A 149 4.05 -11.39 -26.54
CA HIS A 149 4.46 -12.78 -26.30
C HIS A 149 3.49 -13.81 -26.86
N GLY A 150 2.48 -13.39 -27.64
CA GLY A 150 1.54 -14.31 -28.30
C GLY A 150 0.41 -14.81 -27.40
N GLY A 151 0.18 -14.17 -26.26
CA GLY A 151 -0.88 -14.51 -25.31
C GLY A 151 -0.47 -14.29 -23.86
N GLN A 152 -1.43 -14.41 -22.95
CA GLN A 152 -1.21 -14.21 -21.52
C GLN A 152 -0.29 -15.28 -20.92
N GLU A 153 -0.49 -16.55 -21.27
CA GLU A 153 0.30 -17.66 -20.72
C GLU A 153 1.78 -17.57 -21.10
N GLU A 154 2.07 -17.25 -22.36
CA GLU A 154 3.45 -17.10 -22.84
C GLU A 154 4.12 -15.85 -22.28
N ALA A 155 3.37 -14.76 -22.09
CA ALA A 155 3.87 -13.56 -21.39
C ALA A 155 4.24 -13.86 -19.94
N GLU A 156 3.40 -14.63 -19.23
CA GLU A 156 3.67 -15.06 -17.86
C GLU A 156 4.93 -15.93 -17.78
N LYS A 157 5.06 -16.92 -18.68
CA LYS A 157 6.25 -17.78 -18.76
C LYS A 157 7.51 -16.98 -19.04
N PHE A 158 7.46 -16.04 -19.99
CA PHE A 158 8.59 -15.17 -20.31
C PHE A 158 9.04 -14.38 -19.07
N PHE A 159 8.09 -13.71 -18.40
CA PHE A 159 8.39 -12.93 -17.21
C PHE A 159 8.94 -13.79 -16.07
N LEU A 160 8.27 -14.91 -15.74
CA LEU A 160 8.68 -15.79 -14.66
C LEU A 160 10.10 -16.32 -14.89
N ASN A 161 10.40 -16.79 -16.10
CA ASN A 161 11.72 -17.33 -16.44
C ASN A 161 12.81 -16.26 -16.41
N GLY A 162 12.56 -15.08 -16.99
CA GLY A 162 13.53 -13.98 -16.98
C GLY A 162 13.75 -13.41 -15.58
N MET A 163 12.68 -13.25 -14.79
CA MET A 163 12.75 -12.76 -13.42
C MET A 163 13.47 -13.76 -12.52
N THR A 164 13.20 -15.06 -12.67
CA THR A 164 13.92 -16.10 -11.93
C THR A 164 15.42 -16.05 -12.23
N LYS A 165 15.80 -15.88 -13.51
CA LYS A 165 17.22 -15.74 -13.91
C LYS A 165 17.86 -14.50 -13.32
N ALA A 166 17.19 -13.34 -13.41
CA ALA A 166 17.68 -12.09 -12.85
C ALA A 166 17.85 -12.17 -11.33
N MET A 167 16.84 -12.70 -10.63
CA MET A 167 16.89 -12.88 -9.18
C MET A 167 17.97 -13.88 -8.78
N TYR A 168 18.21 -14.95 -9.54
CA TYR A 168 19.25 -15.96 -9.24
C TYR A 168 20.68 -15.39 -9.25
N ARG A 169 20.91 -14.28 -9.98
CA ARG A 169 22.19 -13.57 -9.94
C ARG A 169 22.48 -12.95 -8.58
N LEU A 170 21.45 -12.60 -7.81
CA LEU A 170 21.60 -11.83 -6.58
C LEU A 170 22.07 -12.68 -5.37
N PRO A 171 21.44 -13.82 -5.00
CA PRO A 171 21.87 -14.58 -3.83
C PRO A 171 23.24 -15.23 -4.01
N THR A 172 23.69 -15.42 -5.25
CA THR A 172 25.00 -15.99 -5.59
C THR A 172 26.13 -14.95 -5.64
N GLN A 173 25.80 -13.65 -5.69
CA GLN A 173 26.78 -12.58 -5.87
C GLN A 173 26.81 -11.56 -4.74
N ALA A 174 25.66 -11.25 -4.14
CA ALA A 174 25.57 -10.28 -3.05
C ALA A 174 26.31 -10.78 -1.81
N LEU A 175 26.74 -9.86 -0.95
CA LEU A 175 27.33 -10.22 0.35
C LEU A 175 26.30 -10.92 1.22
N SER A 176 26.59 -12.16 1.62
CA SER A 176 25.64 -13.01 2.35
C SER A 176 25.31 -12.52 3.78
N GLU A 177 26.19 -11.71 4.36
CA GLU A 177 26.04 -11.10 5.69
C GLU A 177 24.87 -10.10 5.71
N PHE A 178 24.64 -9.43 4.57
CA PHE A 178 23.65 -8.38 4.42
C PHE A 178 22.42 -8.88 3.64
N PRO A 179 21.21 -8.44 3.99
CA PRO A 179 20.03 -8.79 3.21
C PRO A 179 20.05 -8.07 1.85
N VAL A 180 19.41 -8.69 0.87
CA VAL A 180 19.03 -8.05 -0.40
C VAL A 180 17.65 -7.44 -0.22
N THR A 181 17.50 -6.15 -0.53
CA THR A 181 16.20 -5.48 -0.49
C THR A 181 15.61 -5.37 -1.90
N ILE A 182 14.38 -5.82 -2.05
CA ILE A 182 13.68 -5.81 -3.33
C ILE A 182 12.39 -5.00 -3.20
N TYR A 183 12.31 -3.90 -3.94
CA TYR A 183 11.12 -3.06 -3.98
C TYR A 183 10.05 -3.73 -4.83
N TYR A 184 8.81 -3.66 -4.35
CA TYR A 184 7.66 -4.19 -5.05
C TYR A 184 6.43 -3.36 -4.70
N ALA A 185 5.77 -2.81 -5.72
CA ALA A 185 4.57 -2.01 -5.58
C ALA A 185 3.48 -2.61 -6.46
N PHE A 186 2.59 -3.41 -5.86
CA PHE A 186 1.45 -3.98 -6.59
C PHE A 186 0.25 -4.15 -5.68
N LYS A 187 -0.95 -3.76 -6.14
CA LYS A 187 -2.19 -4.02 -5.42
C LYS A 187 -2.57 -5.47 -5.57
N GLN A 188 -2.70 -6.18 -4.45
CA GLN A 188 -3.25 -7.54 -4.46
C GLN A 188 -4.70 -7.58 -5.02
N SER A 189 -5.39 -6.43 -5.09
CA SER A 189 -6.70 -6.33 -5.73
C SER A 189 -6.60 -5.77 -7.15
N GLU A 190 -6.86 -6.64 -8.13
CA GLU A 190 -7.39 -6.42 -9.50
C GLU A 190 -6.86 -7.59 -10.34
N THR A 191 -7.54 -8.74 -10.47
CA THR A 191 -8.65 -8.92 -11.41
C THR A 191 -9.49 -10.16 -11.05
N GLU A 192 -10.62 -10.00 -10.34
CA GLU A 192 -11.74 -10.95 -10.43
C GLU A 192 -12.72 -10.47 -11.52
N GLY A 193 -12.17 -10.20 -12.71
CA GLY A 193 -12.96 -9.96 -13.91
C GLY A 193 -13.20 -11.30 -14.60
N ASN A 194 -14.43 -11.81 -14.51
CA ASN A 194 -14.97 -12.92 -15.30
C ASN A 194 -14.26 -14.28 -15.16
N GLY A 195 -14.43 -14.97 -14.03
CA GLY A 195 -14.45 -16.45 -13.97
C GLY A 195 -13.17 -17.23 -14.35
N GLU A 196 -12.15 -16.59 -14.90
CA GLU A 196 -10.83 -17.13 -15.15
C GLU A 196 -9.90 -16.70 -14.03
N VAL A 197 -9.40 -17.70 -13.33
CA VAL A 197 -8.55 -17.58 -12.15
C VAL A 197 -7.15 -17.16 -12.62
N SER A 198 -6.95 -15.87 -12.87
CA SER A 198 -5.64 -15.32 -13.24
C SER A 198 -4.68 -15.35 -12.04
N ARG A 199 -3.43 -15.77 -12.27
CA ARG A 199 -2.35 -15.64 -11.28
C ARG A 199 -2.04 -14.17 -11.09
N THR A 200 -1.95 -13.74 -9.83
CA THR A 200 -1.60 -12.34 -9.51
C THR A 200 -0.12 -12.09 -9.84
N GLY A 201 0.24 -10.86 -10.24
CA GLY A 201 1.65 -10.47 -10.40
C GLY A 201 2.49 -10.75 -9.14
N TRP A 202 1.89 -10.66 -7.94
CA TRP A 202 2.49 -11.05 -6.66
C TRP A 202 2.91 -12.52 -6.61
N GLU A 203 2.03 -13.42 -7.03
CA GLU A 203 2.28 -14.86 -7.02
C GLU A 203 3.49 -15.19 -7.90
N THR A 204 3.47 -14.74 -9.16
CA THR A 204 4.52 -15.02 -10.14
C THR A 204 5.86 -14.41 -9.72
N PHE A 205 5.85 -13.20 -9.16
CA PHE A 205 7.06 -12.54 -8.68
C PHE A 205 7.65 -13.23 -7.44
N LEU A 206 6.84 -13.49 -6.41
CA LEU A 206 7.29 -14.21 -5.22
C LEU A 206 7.80 -15.60 -5.57
N GLU A 207 7.13 -16.28 -6.51
CA GLU A 207 7.59 -17.57 -7.01
C GLU A 207 8.96 -17.48 -7.67
N ALA A 208 9.22 -16.45 -8.50
CA ALA A 208 10.55 -16.21 -9.08
C ALA A 208 11.62 -16.00 -8.01
N VAL A 209 11.32 -15.16 -7.00
CA VAL A 209 12.24 -14.88 -5.88
C VAL A 209 12.55 -16.16 -5.10
N ILE A 210 11.53 -16.95 -4.75
CA ILE A 210 11.71 -18.20 -3.98
C ILE A 210 12.46 -19.26 -4.80
N LYS A 211 12.14 -19.40 -6.09
CA LYS A 211 12.84 -20.32 -7.01
C LYS A 211 14.29 -19.93 -7.24
N SER A 212 14.61 -18.64 -7.16
CA SER A 212 15.98 -18.14 -7.30
C SER A 212 16.89 -18.48 -6.12
N GLY A 213 16.34 -19.02 -5.02
CA GLY A 213 17.09 -19.42 -3.83
C GLY A 213 17.03 -18.43 -2.69
N PHE A 214 16.19 -17.39 -2.77
CA PHE A 214 15.94 -16.51 -1.63
C PHE A 214 14.92 -17.11 -0.66
N ALA A 215 15.16 -16.85 0.62
CA ALA A 215 14.14 -16.80 1.66
C ALA A 215 13.78 -15.35 1.94
N ILE A 216 12.50 -15.11 2.18
CA ILE A 216 12.00 -13.82 2.65
C ILE A 216 12.18 -13.81 4.16
N SER A 217 12.68 -12.70 4.70
CA SER A 217 12.97 -12.55 6.12
C SER A 217 12.18 -11.43 6.78
N GLY A 218 11.52 -10.59 5.97
CA GLY A 218 10.63 -9.54 6.43
C GLY A 218 10.15 -8.67 5.29
N THR A 219 9.30 -7.71 5.63
CA THR A 219 8.86 -6.63 4.74
C THR A 219 8.97 -5.30 5.43
N TRP A 220 9.23 -4.28 4.63
CA TRP A 220 9.17 -2.90 5.05
C TRP A 220 8.19 -2.14 4.15
N PRO A 221 7.03 -1.72 4.66
CA PRO A 221 6.15 -0.81 3.93
C PRO A 221 6.74 0.60 3.90
N VAL A 222 6.99 1.11 2.70
CA VAL A 222 7.57 2.43 2.45
C VAL A 222 6.52 3.33 1.81
N ARG A 223 6.26 4.49 2.44
CA ARG A 223 5.38 5.51 1.86
C ARG A 223 6.11 6.19 0.71
N THR A 224 5.67 5.88 -0.52
CA THR A 224 6.34 6.35 -1.75
C THR A 224 5.55 7.43 -2.50
N GLU A 225 4.29 7.68 -2.15
CA GLU A 225 3.45 8.65 -2.88
C GLU A 225 3.53 10.08 -2.35
N TYR A 226 3.64 11.04 -3.28
CA TYR A 226 3.38 12.45 -3.02
C TYR A 226 1.86 12.66 -2.96
N THR A 227 1.36 12.99 -1.77
CA THR A 227 -0.08 13.12 -1.44
C THR A 227 -0.83 14.21 -2.23
N GLY A 228 -0.14 15.05 -3.01
CA GLY A 228 -0.72 16.20 -3.69
C GLY A 228 -1.73 15.91 -4.82
N ASN A 229 -1.84 14.67 -5.30
CA ASN A 229 -2.74 14.31 -6.41
C ASN A 229 -3.52 12.99 -6.22
N LEU A 230 -3.65 12.51 -4.98
CA LEU A 230 -4.58 11.42 -4.68
C LEU A 230 -5.99 11.88 -5.08
N LYS A 231 -6.55 11.24 -6.11
CA LYS A 231 -7.97 11.40 -6.45
C LYS A 231 -8.75 11.14 -5.17
N LYS A 232 -9.46 12.16 -4.66
CA LYS A 232 -10.23 12.15 -3.40
C LYS A 232 -11.21 10.97 -3.22
N ASN A 233 -11.39 10.10 -4.22
CA ASN A 233 -12.38 9.03 -4.26
C ASN A 233 -11.79 7.62 -4.50
N VAL A 234 -10.47 7.44 -4.56
CA VAL A 234 -9.88 6.10 -4.74
C VAL A 234 -8.88 5.82 -3.62
N SER A 235 -9.13 4.75 -2.85
CA SER A 235 -8.16 4.14 -1.95
C SER A 235 -7.04 3.52 -2.78
N ALA A 236 -6.16 4.38 -3.29
CA ALA A 236 -4.90 4.00 -3.90
C ALA A 236 -3.96 3.53 -2.78
N LEU A 237 -3.15 2.52 -3.08
CA LEU A 237 -2.10 2.08 -2.18
C LEU A 237 -1.22 3.27 -1.79
N ALA A 238 -1.11 3.54 -0.50
CA ALA A 238 -0.25 4.61 -0.02
C ALA A 238 1.23 4.17 0.05
N SER A 239 1.50 2.86 0.00
CA SER A 239 2.80 2.28 0.33
C SER A 239 3.30 1.27 -0.71
N SER A 240 4.56 1.42 -1.12
CA SER A 240 5.34 0.33 -1.73
C SER A 240 5.83 -0.63 -0.64
N ILE A 241 6.14 -1.87 -1.00
CA ILE A 241 6.69 -2.85 -0.05
C ILE A 241 8.11 -3.19 -0.46
N VAL A 242 9.04 -3.14 0.49
CA VAL A 242 10.39 -3.67 0.34
C VAL A 242 10.44 -5.05 0.95
N LEU A 243 10.66 -6.07 0.14
CA LEU A 243 10.97 -7.41 0.60
C LEU A 243 12.42 -7.46 1.10
N VAL A 244 12.63 -8.03 2.28
CA VAL A 244 13.97 -8.27 2.83
C VAL A 244 14.32 -9.73 2.60
N CYS A 245 15.23 -9.99 1.67
CA CYS A 245 15.56 -11.32 1.19
C CYS A 245 16.97 -11.74 1.65
N ARG A 246 17.13 -13.02 2.01
CA ARG A 246 18.42 -13.64 2.31
C ARG A 246 18.55 -14.96 1.57
N PRO A 247 19.76 -15.40 1.17
CA PRO A 247 19.94 -16.73 0.62
C PRO A 247 19.37 -17.78 1.57
N ARG A 248 18.52 -18.67 1.05
CA ARG A 248 17.96 -19.76 1.84
C ARG A 248 19.08 -20.78 2.16
N PRO A 249 19.22 -21.22 3.41
CA PRO A 249 20.17 -22.28 3.77
C PRO A 249 19.94 -23.55 2.94
N ALA A 250 21.02 -24.23 2.55
CA ALA A 250 20.94 -25.46 1.76
C ALA A 250 20.31 -26.63 2.54
N ASP A 251 20.40 -26.58 3.88
CA ASP A 251 19.87 -27.53 4.84
C ASP A 251 18.51 -27.11 5.43
N ALA A 252 17.82 -26.14 4.81
CA ALA A 252 16.49 -25.71 5.22
C ALA A 252 15.54 -26.93 5.33
N PRO A 253 14.78 -27.08 6.43
CA PRO A 253 13.96 -28.26 6.65
C PRO A 253 12.74 -28.31 5.72
N ILE A 254 12.17 -29.50 5.58
CA ILE A 254 10.85 -29.70 4.97
C ILE A 254 9.81 -29.61 6.09
N ALA A 255 8.68 -28.96 5.83
CA ALA A 255 7.54 -28.93 6.74
C ALA A 255 6.28 -29.48 6.09
N THR A 256 5.33 -29.88 6.92
CA THR A 256 3.95 -30.16 6.50
C THR A 256 3.11 -28.89 6.50
N ARG A 257 1.99 -28.90 5.75
CA ARG A 257 1.00 -27.81 5.78
C ARG A 257 0.52 -27.48 7.19
N GLN A 258 0.38 -28.48 8.06
CA GLN A 258 -0.07 -28.29 9.44
C GLN A 258 1.00 -27.56 10.29
N GLU A 259 2.27 -27.92 10.13
CA GLU A 259 3.38 -27.23 10.80
C GLU A 259 3.51 -25.79 10.33
N PHE A 260 3.35 -25.55 9.02
CA PHE A 260 3.31 -24.20 8.45
C PHE A 260 2.19 -23.35 9.07
N GLN A 261 0.96 -23.86 9.11
CA GLN A 261 -0.17 -23.15 9.72
C GLN A 261 0.04 -22.88 11.21
N ARG A 262 0.56 -23.85 11.97
CA ARG A 262 0.88 -23.66 13.39
C ARG A 262 1.90 -22.53 13.58
N ARG A 263 2.99 -22.56 12.81
CA ARG A 263 4.01 -21.49 12.85
C ARG A 263 3.47 -20.12 12.44
N LEU A 264 2.58 -20.07 11.44
CA LEU A 264 1.91 -18.82 11.06
C LEU A 264 1.11 -18.25 12.25
N LYS A 265 0.33 -19.08 12.94
CA LYS A 265 -0.44 -18.66 14.12
C LYS A 265 0.45 -18.18 15.27
N ASP A 266 1.66 -18.71 15.40
CA ASP A 266 2.61 -18.29 16.44
C ASP A 266 3.33 -16.97 16.12
N GLU A 267 3.64 -16.72 14.84
CA GLU A 267 4.48 -15.58 14.42
C GLU A 267 3.70 -14.38 13.89
N LEU A 268 2.61 -14.61 13.15
CA LEU A 268 1.84 -13.54 12.51
C LEU A 268 1.24 -12.54 13.50
N PRO A 269 0.71 -12.94 14.69
CA PRO A 269 0.22 -11.98 15.69
C PRO A 269 1.30 -11.01 16.18
N LYS A 270 2.55 -11.48 16.34
CA LYS A 270 3.65 -10.63 16.78
C LYS A 270 4.00 -9.60 15.70
N ALA A 271 4.10 -10.06 14.46
CA ALA A 271 4.38 -9.19 13.33
C ALA A 271 3.26 -8.17 13.10
N LEU A 272 2.00 -8.58 13.22
CA LEU A 272 0.84 -7.72 13.06
C LEU A 272 0.83 -6.59 14.10
N ARG A 273 1.11 -6.92 15.37
CA ARG A 273 1.27 -5.90 16.41
C ARG A 273 2.35 -4.89 16.04
N LEU A 274 3.51 -5.31 15.54
CA LEU A 274 4.56 -4.39 15.11
C LEU A 274 4.11 -3.48 13.96
N LEU A 275 3.37 -4.00 12.98
CA LEU A 275 2.81 -3.22 11.87
C LEU A 275 1.76 -2.20 12.37
N GLN A 276 0.88 -2.60 13.29
CA GLN A 276 -0.11 -1.71 13.90
C GLN A 276 0.56 -0.62 14.75
N HIS A 277 1.60 -0.96 15.51
CA HIS A 277 2.41 0.02 16.26
C HIS A 277 3.14 0.99 15.33
N GLY A 278 3.62 0.52 14.18
CA GLY A 278 4.19 1.34 13.11
C GLY A 278 3.16 2.20 12.35
N ASN A 279 1.88 2.13 12.73
CA ASN A 279 0.78 2.88 12.13
C ASN A 279 0.68 2.70 10.61
N ILE A 280 0.84 1.45 10.17
CA ILE A 280 0.59 1.05 8.77
C ILE A 280 -0.91 1.14 8.50
N ALA A 281 -1.31 1.80 7.42
CA ALA A 281 -2.73 1.99 7.12
C ALA A 281 -3.45 0.65 6.95
N PRO A 282 -4.74 0.52 7.32
CA PRO A 282 -5.50 -0.71 7.15
C PRO A 282 -5.48 -1.24 5.72
N VAL A 283 -5.57 -0.36 4.71
CA VAL A 283 -5.47 -0.72 3.28
C VAL A 283 -4.14 -1.40 2.91
N ASP A 284 -3.05 -1.04 3.62
CA ASP A 284 -1.70 -1.56 3.37
C ASP A 284 -1.39 -2.77 4.27
N LEU A 285 -2.18 -3.01 5.34
CA LEU A 285 -1.86 -3.98 6.38
C LEU A 285 -1.80 -5.42 5.86
N ALA A 286 -2.78 -5.82 5.04
CA ALA A 286 -2.82 -7.15 4.44
C ALA A 286 -1.57 -7.43 3.59
N GLN A 287 -1.16 -6.44 2.80
CA GLN A 287 0.03 -6.56 1.96
C GLN A 287 1.31 -6.54 2.80
N ALA A 288 1.40 -5.66 3.81
CA ALA A 288 2.53 -5.64 4.72
C ALA A 288 2.69 -6.98 5.46
N ALA A 289 1.59 -7.66 5.80
CA ALA A 289 1.56 -8.97 6.45
C ALA A 289 2.02 -10.13 5.54
N ILE A 290 2.02 -9.96 4.21
CA ILE A 290 2.56 -10.97 3.27
C ILE A 290 4.02 -11.29 3.60
N GLY A 291 4.83 -10.29 3.96
CA GLY A 291 6.23 -10.48 4.31
C GLY A 291 6.46 -11.43 5.47
N PRO A 292 5.92 -11.13 6.67
CA PRO A 292 5.98 -12.03 7.81
C PRO A 292 5.43 -13.42 7.51
N GLY A 293 4.31 -13.52 6.80
CA GLY A 293 3.74 -14.81 6.41
C GLY A 293 4.66 -15.61 5.47
N MET A 294 5.22 -14.94 4.47
CA MET A 294 6.18 -15.54 3.53
C MET A 294 7.52 -15.84 4.18
N ALA A 295 7.90 -15.10 5.23
CA ALA A 295 9.08 -15.41 6.00
C ALA A 295 8.95 -16.75 6.70
N VAL A 296 7.76 -17.07 7.23
CA VAL A 296 7.48 -18.41 7.76
C VAL A 296 7.51 -19.46 6.64
N PHE A 297 6.90 -19.19 5.48
CA PHE A 297 6.83 -20.14 4.38
C PHE A 297 8.23 -20.49 3.82
N THR A 298 9.09 -19.49 3.69
CA THR A 298 10.40 -19.61 3.04
C THR A 298 11.55 -20.02 3.97
N GLN A 299 11.28 -20.18 5.27
CA GLN A 299 12.18 -20.87 6.21
C GLN A 299 12.37 -22.34 5.85
N TYR A 300 11.40 -22.93 5.15
CA TYR A 300 11.43 -24.32 4.72
C TYR A 300 11.95 -24.43 3.29
N SER A 301 12.60 -25.55 2.97
CA SER A 301 12.97 -25.86 1.59
C SER A 301 11.72 -26.11 0.74
N LYS A 302 10.71 -26.78 1.32
CA LYS A 302 9.38 -27.03 0.77
C LYS A 302 8.38 -27.25 1.92
N VAL A 303 7.14 -26.83 1.70
CA VAL A 303 5.98 -27.22 2.54
C VAL A 303 5.19 -28.26 1.76
N LEU A 304 4.86 -29.40 2.36
CA LEU A 304 4.14 -30.49 1.71
C LEU A 304 2.68 -30.54 2.15
N ASP A 305 1.79 -30.81 1.20
CA ASP A 305 0.39 -31.12 1.46
C ASP A 305 0.20 -32.58 1.95
N ALA A 306 -1.06 -32.98 2.16
CA ALA A 306 -1.40 -34.33 2.62
C ALA A 306 -1.07 -35.43 1.59
N ALA A 307 -0.93 -35.07 0.30
CA ALA A 307 -0.54 -35.96 -0.78
C ALA A 307 0.99 -35.98 -1.02
N GLY A 308 1.76 -35.26 -0.20
CA GLY A 308 3.22 -35.13 -0.33
C GLY A 308 3.66 -34.21 -1.47
N GLN A 309 2.75 -33.42 -2.05
CA GLN A 309 3.07 -32.44 -3.09
C GLN A 309 3.52 -31.11 -2.48
N PRO A 310 4.48 -30.40 -3.11
CA PRO A 310 4.87 -29.07 -2.66
C PRO A 310 3.72 -28.08 -2.78
N LEU A 311 3.43 -27.39 -1.68
CA LEU A 311 2.44 -26.32 -1.61
C LEU A 311 2.88 -25.15 -2.52
N PRO A 312 2.05 -24.71 -3.48
CA PRO A 312 2.36 -23.56 -4.31
C PRO A 312 2.31 -22.25 -3.51
N VAL A 313 3.02 -21.22 -3.99
CA VAL A 313 3.07 -19.87 -3.36
C VAL A 313 1.66 -19.29 -3.21
N ARG A 314 0.78 -19.55 -4.17
CA ARG A 314 -0.63 -19.14 -4.14
C ARG A 314 -1.37 -19.66 -2.92
N GLU A 315 -1.24 -20.95 -2.64
CA GLU A 315 -1.90 -21.58 -1.50
C GLU A 315 -1.27 -21.09 -0.18
N ALA A 316 0.05 -20.83 -0.17
CA ALA A 316 0.69 -20.19 0.97
C ALA A 316 0.12 -18.78 1.24
N LEU A 317 -0.06 -17.94 0.21
CA LEU A 317 -0.70 -16.62 0.33
C LEU A 317 -2.14 -16.74 0.86
N ALA A 318 -2.92 -17.70 0.36
CA ALA A 318 -4.27 -17.93 0.85
C ALA A 318 -4.29 -18.29 2.34
N LEU A 319 -3.38 -19.16 2.78
CA LEU A 319 -3.24 -19.53 4.19
C LEU A 319 -2.78 -18.34 5.06
N ILE A 320 -1.88 -17.50 4.56
CA ILE A 320 -1.44 -16.29 5.27
C ILE A 320 -2.60 -15.33 5.47
N ASN A 321 -3.39 -15.06 4.43
CA ASN A 321 -4.56 -14.19 4.51
C ASN A 321 -5.62 -14.78 5.46
N GLN A 322 -5.85 -16.10 5.42
CA GLN A 322 -6.75 -16.76 6.35
C GLN A 322 -6.30 -16.58 7.81
N VAL A 323 -5.03 -16.82 8.10
CA VAL A 323 -4.51 -16.65 9.47
C VAL A 323 -4.52 -15.19 9.90
N LEU A 324 -4.24 -14.25 8.99
CA LEU A 324 -4.37 -12.81 9.26
C LEU A 324 -5.79 -12.46 9.72
N ASP A 325 -6.80 -12.95 9.00
CA ASP A 325 -8.21 -12.73 9.35
C ASP A 325 -8.56 -13.36 10.70
N GLU A 326 -8.08 -14.57 10.97
CA GLU A 326 -8.27 -15.25 12.27
C GLU A 326 -7.66 -14.41 13.42
N VAL A 327 -6.43 -13.92 13.26
CA VAL A 327 -5.73 -13.12 14.28
C VAL A 327 -6.44 -11.80 14.55
N LEU A 328 -6.90 -11.10 13.50
CA LEU A 328 -7.68 -9.86 13.67
C LEU A 328 -9.03 -10.12 14.33
N ALA A 329 -9.65 -11.29 14.09
CA ALA A 329 -10.89 -11.67 14.75
C ALA A 329 -10.66 -12.08 16.22
N GLU A 330 -9.54 -12.71 16.56
CA GLU A 330 -9.20 -13.06 17.95
C GLU A 330 -8.99 -11.82 18.84
N GLN A 331 -8.50 -10.71 18.26
CA GLN A 331 -8.43 -9.41 18.95
C GLN A 331 -9.80 -8.89 19.42
N GLU A 332 -10.92 -9.42 18.89
CA GLU A 332 -12.26 -9.06 19.38
C GLU A 332 -12.46 -9.40 20.86
N GLY A 333 -11.70 -10.36 21.41
CA GLY A 333 -11.77 -10.74 22.82
C GLY A 333 -11.43 -9.61 23.80
N ASP A 334 -10.65 -8.62 23.36
CA ASP A 334 -10.22 -7.48 24.17
C ASP A 334 -11.27 -6.36 24.24
N PHE A 335 -12.33 -6.45 23.41
CA PHE A 335 -13.41 -5.46 23.38
C PHE A 335 -14.53 -5.76 24.39
N ASP A 336 -15.22 -4.70 24.81
CA ASP A 336 -16.41 -4.82 25.65
C ASP A 336 -17.53 -5.62 24.94
N ALA A 337 -18.48 -6.13 25.73
CA ALA A 337 -19.54 -7.02 25.23
C ALA A 337 -20.42 -6.37 24.14
N ASP A 338 -20.68 -5.06 24.26
CA ASP A 338 -21.54 -4.31 23.34
C ASP A 338 -20.80 -4.09 22.03
N THR A 339 -19.50 -3.74 22.08
CA THR A 339 -18.65 -3.66 20.89
C THR A 339 -18.56 -5.00 20.16
N ARG A 340 -18.36 -6.13 20.87
CA ARG A 340 -18.32 -7.46 20.24
C ARG A 340 -19.64 -7.84 19.57
N TRP A 341 -20.76 -7.40 20.13
CA TRP A 341 -22.06 -7.54 19.48
C TRP A 341 -22.16 -6.67 18.22
N ALA A 342 -21.76 -5.40 18.33
CA ALA A 342 -21.83 -4.44 17.23
C ALA A 342 -20.95 -4.85 16.06
N VAL A 343 -19.75 -5.38 16.30
CA VAL A 343 -18.88 -5.95 15.27
C VAL A 343 -19.55 -7.12 14.54
N ALA A 344 -20.15 -8.06 15.28
CA ALA A 344 -20.83 -9.20 14.69
C ALA A 344 -22.09 -8.80 13.90
N TRP A 345 -22.87 -7.84 14.42
CA TRP A 345 -24.01 -7.27 13.71
C TRP A 345 -23.57 -6.55 12.43
N PHE A 346 -22.55 -5.71 12.54
CA PHE A 346 -21.97 -4.97 11.43
C PHE A 346 -21.48 -5.93 10.34
N GLU A 347 -20.78 -7.01 10.68
CA GLU A 347 -20.34 -8.00 9.70
C GLU A 347 -21.51 -8.57 8.86
N GLN A 348 -22.67 -8.78 9.47
CA GLN A 348 -23.83 -9.33 8.78
C GLN A 348 -24.65 -8.27 8.04
N PHE A 349 -25.02 -7.19 8.71
CA PHE A 349 -26.00 -6.21 8.23
C PHE A 349 -25.41 -4.83 7.92
N GLY A 350 -24.22 -4.53 8.44
CA GLY A 350 -23.65 -3.19 8.34
C GLY A 350 -24.44 -2.23 9.23
N PHE A 351 -24.74 -1.04 8.73
CA PHE A 351 -25.64 -0.09 9.39
C PHE A 351 -27.13 -0.29 9.02
N GLU A 352 -27.44 -1.28 8.18
CA GLU A 352 -28.81 -1.54 7.73
C GLU A 352 -29.65 -2.23 8.83
N GLU A 353 -30.98 -2.18 8.64
CA GLU A 353 -31.94 -2.83 9.54
C GLU A 353 -31.94 -4.35 9.44
N GLY A 354 -32.02 -5.00 10.59
CA GLY A 354 -32.24 -6.44 10.75
C GLY A 354 -33.37 -6.74 11.73
N GLU A 355 -33.72 -8.02 11.87
CA GLU A 355 -34.82 -8.44 12.74
C GLU A 355 -34.42 -8.47 14.22
N TYR A 356 -35.32 -8.01 15.10
CA TYR A 356 -35.10 -8.03 16.55
C TYR A 356 -34.77 -9.43 17.08
N GLY A 357 -35.38 -10.50 16.53
CA GLY A 357 -35.11 -11.86 16.96
C GLY A 357 -33.64 -12.28 16.75
N VAL A 358 -33.03 -11.83 15.65
CA VAL A 358 -31.60 -12.07 15.37
C VAL A 358 -30.74 -11.25 16.34
N ALA A 359 -31.09 -9.98 16.55
CA ALA A 359 -30.37 -9.09 17.47
C ALA A 359 -30.36 -9.63 18.90
N GLU A 360 -31.50 -10.12 19.36
CA GLU A 360 -31.70 -10.70 20.69
C GLU A 360 -30.99 -12.04 20.87
N THR A 361 -30.88 -12.84 19.82
CA THR A 361 -30.09 -14.09 19.85
C THR A 361 -28.61 -13.77 19.95
N LEU A 362 -28.15 -12.78 19.18
CA LEU A 362 -26.76 -12.34 19.19
C LEU A 362 -26.38 -11.66 20.51
N SER A 363 -27.29 -10.89 21.13
CA SER A 363 -27.03 -10.21 22.42
C SER A 363 -26.75 -11.21 23.53
N LYS A 364 -27.56 -12.28 23.60
CA LYS A 364 -27.34 -13.41 24.52
C LYS A 364 -26.00 -14.11 24.27
N ALA A 365 -25.65 -14.36 23.00
CA ALA A 365 -24.39 -15.00 22.63
C ALA A 365 -23.14 -14.16 23.01
N LYS A 366 -23.27 -12.84 23.03
CA LYS A 366 -22.19 -11.90 23.39
C LYS A 366 -22.27 -11.37 24.82
N ASN A 367 -23.18 -11.89 25.63
CA ASN A 367 -23.40 -11.50 27.04
C ASN A 367 -23.74 -10.01 27.20
N THR A 368 -24.67 -9.51 26.37
CA THR A 368 -25.24 -8.16 26.43
C THR A 368 -26.77 -8.18 26.19
N SER A 369 -27.43 -7.03 26.11
CA SER A 369 -28.85 -6.88 25.79
C SER A 369 -29.09 -5.75 24.78
N VAL A 370 -30.14 -5.90 23.95
CA VAL A 370 -30.51 -4.86 22.96
C VAL A 370 -30.86 -3.55 23.67
N SER A 371 -31.55 -3.61 24.82
CA SER A 371 -31.86 -2.40 25.60
C SER A 371 -30.59 -1.72 26.12
N GLY A 372 -29.61 -2.47 26.62
CA GLY A 372 -28.35 -1.90 27.10
C GLY A 372 -27.56 -1.21 25.98
N MET A 373 -27.63 -1.73 24.75
CA MET A 373 -27.01 -1.10 23.58
C MET A 373 -27.77 0.11 23.04
N VAL A 374 -29.09 0.17 23.27
CA VAL A 374 -29.88 1.40 23.03
C VAL A 374 -29.52 2.47 24.06
N ASP A 375 -29.37 2.09 25.33
CA ASP A 375 -28.94 2.97 26.41
C ASP A 375 -27.50 3.46 26.21
N ALA A 376 -26.63 2.62 25.65
CA ALA A 376 -25.27 2.98 25.23
C ALA A 376 -25.23 3.84 23.95
N GLY A 377 -26.37 4.17 23.34
CA GLY A 377 -26.42 5.03 22.17
C GLY A 377 -25.79 4.44 20.89
N ILE A 378 -25.57 3.13 20.81
CA ILE A 378 -24.95 2.50 19.62
C ILE A 378 -25.96 1.85 18.66
N VAL A 379 -27.18 1.58 19.14
CA VAL A 379 -28.23 0.87 18.41
C VAL A 379 -29.57 1.60 18.53
N THR A 380 -30.39 1.53 17.48
CA THR A 380 -31.82 1.85 17.57
C THR A 380 -32.66 0.58 17.40
N SER A 381 -33.69 0.44 18.23
CA SER A 381 -34.66 -0.67 18.19
C SER A 381 -36.07 -0.10 18.13
N ARG A 382 -36.73 -0.22 16.96
CA ARG A 382 -38.09 0.28 16.73
C ARG A 382 -38.87 -0.68 15.83
N ALA A 383 -40.16 -0.84 16.08
CA ALA A 383 -41.07 -1.65 15.25
C ALA A 383 -40.58 -3.08 14.93
N GLY A 384 -39.89 -3.74 15.87
CA GLY A 384 -39.34 -5.09 15.67
C GLY A 384 -38.09 -5.15 14.78
N LYS A 385 -37.52 -3.99 14.42
CA LYS A 385 -36.27 -3.84 13.69
C LYS A 385 -35.19 -3.25 14.57
N VAL A 386 -33.95 -3.68 14.34
CA VAL A 386 -32.75 -3.23 15.05
C VAL A 386 -31.71 -2.82 14.02
N ARG A 387 -30.99 -1.71 14.26
CA ARG A 387 -29.81 -1.33 13.47
C ARG A 387 -28.80 -0.55 14.30
N LEU A 388 -27.56 -0.54 13.84
CA LEU A 388 -26.50 0.32 14.37
C LEU A 388 -26.75 1.78 13.95
N LEU A 389 -26.36 2.72 14.80
CA LEU A 389 -26.36 4.14 14.44
C LEU A 389 -25.13 4.46 13.58
N ALA A 390 -25.33 5.18 12.49
CA ALA A 390 -24.24 5.66 11.64
C ALA A 390 -23.53 6.86 12.29
N PRO A 391 -22.25 7.14 11.97
CA PRO A 391 -21.51 8.29 12.53
C PRO A 391 -22.24 9.63 12.47
N THR A 392 -23.00 9.87 11.39
CA THR A 392 -23.76 11.11 11.19
C THR A 392 -24.98 11.25 12.09
N GLU A 393 -25.42 10.17 12.74
CA GLU A 393 -26.56 10.15 13.66
C GLU A 393 -26.13 10.29 15.12
N LEU A 394 -24.83 10.20 15.39
CA LEU A 394 -24.28 10.30 16.74
C LEU A 394 -24.29 11.75 17.26
N PRO A 395 -24.50 11.98 18.57
CA PRO A 395 -24.58 13.33 19.13
C PRO A 395 -23.32 14.18 18.89
N ALA A 396 -23.53 15.44 18.53
CA ALA A 396 -22.44 16.39 18.28
C ALA A 396 -21.71 16.78 19.58
N ASP A 397 -22.45 16.84 20.67
CA ASP A 397 -22.07 17.27 22.03
C ASP A 397 -21.64 16.11 22.95
N TRP A 398 -21.40 14.93 22.39
CA TRP A 398 -20.97 13.76 23.16
C TRP A 398 -19.64 14.00 23.89
N ASP A 399 -19.60 13.64 25.19
CA ASP A 399 -18.40 13.71 26.02
C ASP A 399 -18.12 12.35 26.70
N PRO A 400 -16.97 11.70 26.40
CA PRO A 400 -16.62 10.39 26.95
C PRO A 400 -16.42 10.39 28.46
N SER A 401 -16.24 11.55 29.10
CA SER A 401 -16.09 11.66 30.56
C SER A 401 -17.42 11.57 31.32
N THR A 402 -18.53 11.84 30.62
CA THR A 402 -19.89 11.80 31.19
C THR A 402 -20.64 10.52 30.84
N ASP A 403 -20.07 9.71 29.94
CA ASP A 403 -20.69 8.49 29.45
C ASP A 403 -20.53 7.33 30.45
N ALA A 404 -21.65 6.88 31.02
CA ALA A 404 -21.69 5.80 31.99
C ALA A 404 -21.50 4.40 31.37
N ARG A 405 -21.70 4.25 30.05
CA ARG A 405 -21.62 2.97 29.32
C ARG A 405 -20.76 3.11 28.07
N LEU A 406 -19.63 3.79 28.22
CA LEU A 406 -18.66 4.01 27.14
C LEU A 406 -18.22 2.71 26.48
N THR A 407 -18.50 2.56 25.19
CA THR A 407 -18.10 1.40 24.37
C THR A 407 -16.97 1.76 23.40
N VAL A 408 -16.13 0.79 23.04
CA VAL A 408 -15.10 1.01 22.00
C VAL A 408 -15.74 1.31 20.64
N TRP A 409 -16.89 0.68 20.34
CA TRP A 409 -17.67 0.96 19.13
C TRP A 409 -18.04 2.44 19.01
N GLU A 410 -18.62 3.00 20.06
CA GLU A 410 -19.01 4.41 20.10
C GLU A 410 -17.80 5.33 19.92
N ILE A 411 -16.69 5.06 20.64
CA ILE A 411 -15.45 5.84 20.53
C ILE A 411 -14.98 5.93 19.07
N VAL A 412 -14.91 4.81 18.35
CA VAL A 412 -14.46 4.80 16.94
C VAL A 412 -15.33 5.68 16.06
N HIS A 413 -16.65 5.57 16.19
CA HIS A 413 -17.57 6.28 15.30
C HIS A 413 -17.68 7.77 15.65
N HIS A 414 -17.50 8.15 16.92
CA HIS A 414 -17.34 9.56 17.31
C HIS A 414 -16.02 10.14 16.80
N LEU A 415 -14.91 9.40 16.87
CA LEU A 415 -13.64 9.83 16.30
C LEU A 415 -13.73 10.04 14.78
N ILE A 416 -14.43 9.16 14.06
CA ILE A 416 -14.71 9.33 12.63
C ILE A 416 -15.55 10.59 12.39
N ARG A 417 -16.66 10.75 13.12
CA ARG A 417 -17.55 11.92 12.97
C ARG A 417 -16.78 13.23 13.17
N VAL A 418 -15.99 13.32 14.23
CA VAL A 418 -15.22 14.52 14.56
C VAL A 418 -14.10 14.74 13.54
N LEU A 419 -13.39 13.69 13.12
CA LEU A 419 -12.36 13.81 12.08
C LEU A 419 -12.94 14.33 10.75
N GLU A 420 -14.11 13.84 10.34
CA GLU A 420 -14.77 14.25 9.10
C GLU A 420 -15.34 15.68 9.18
N ALA A 421 -15.78 16.12 10.37
CA ALA A 421 -16.40 17.44 10.56
C ALA A 421 -15.40 18.56 10.91
N GLU A 422 -14.42 18.25 11.77
CA GLU A 422 -13.54 19.22 12.42
C GLU A 422 -12.05 18.97 12.11
N GLY A 423 -11.73 17.88 11.40
CA GLY A 423 -10.36 17.52 11.04
C GLY A 423 -9.54 16.95 12.20
N GLU A 424 -8.24 16.85 11.99
CA GLU A 424 -7.29 16.21 12.92
C GLU A 424 -7.22 16.93 14.28
N ALA A 425 -7.46 18.25 14.30
CA ALA A 425 -7.45 19.04 15.53
C ALA A 425 -8.62 18.69 16.46
N GLY A 426 -9.85 18.62 15.96
CA GLY A 426 -11.01 18.21 16.77
C GLY A 426 -10.87 16.76 17.26
N ALA A 427 -10.40 15.87 16.39
CA ALA A 427 -10.16 14.47 16.77
C ALA A 427 -9.08 14.36 17.86
N ALA A 428 -8.06 15.23 17.84
CA ALA A 428 -7.00 15.28 18.85
C ALA A 428 -7.52 15.71 20.23
N GLU A 429 -8.45 16.65 20.30
CA GLU A 429 -9.10 17.03 21.55
C GLU A 429 -9.87 15.85 22.15
N LEU A 430 -10.57 15.09 21.32
CA LEU A 430 -11.29 13.91 21.76
C LEU A 430 -10.35 12.79 22.24
N VAL A 431 -9.26 12.53 21.50
CA VAL A 431 -8.22 11.56 21.90
C VAL A 431 -7.57 11.96 23.23
N ALA A 432 -7.32 13.25 23.46
CA ALA A 432 -6.78 13.73 24.73
C ALA A 432 -7.71 13.41 25.92
N LYS A 433 -9.04 13.50 25.73
CA LYS A 433 -10.03 13.11 26.76
C LYS A 433 -10.09 11.59 26.99
N LEU A 434 -9.95 10.79 25.93
CA LEU A 434 -10.07 9.32 25.97
C LEU A 434 -8.86 8.61 26.58
N GLY A 435 -7.66 9.21 26.48
CA GLY A 435 -6.42 8.60 26.96
C GLY A 435 -6.15 7.25 26.29
N SER A 436 -5.76 6.23 27.07
CA SER A 436 -5.42 4.90 26.54
C SER A 436 -6.58 4.17 25.86
N LYS A 437 -7.85 4.58 26.10
CA LYS A 437 -9.01 3.99 25.42
C LYS A 437 -9.04 4.33 23.92
N ALA A 438 -8.38 5.42 23.52
CA ALA A 438 -8.25 5.78 22.11
C ALA A 438 -7.45 4.73 21.33
N ASP A 439 -6.42 4.13 21.93
CA ASP A 439 -5.60 3.11 21.25
C ASP A 439 -6.42 1.85 20.91
N VAL A 440 -7.32 1.44 21.82
CA VAL A 440 -8.24 0.30 21.60
C VAL A 440 -9.25 0.62 20.47
N ALA A 441 -9.69 1.88 20.37
CA ALA A 441 -10.53 2.33 19.27
C ALA A 441 -9.79 2.25 17.91
N ARG A 442 -8.51 2.61 17.87
CA ARG A 442 -7.68 2.41 16.68
C ARG A 442 -7.58 0.93 16.29
N GLU A 443 -7.42 0.02 17.25
CA GLU A 443 -7.41 -1.43 16.99
C GLU A 443 -8.74 -1.90 16.40
N LEU A 444 -9.87 -1.43 16.93
CA LEU A 444 -11.19 -1.71 16.37
C LEU A 444 -11.33 -1.20 14.93
N ALA A 445 -10.78 -0.03 14.60
CA ALA A 445 -10.82 0.52 13.24
C ALA A 445 -10.13 -0.41 12.21
N TYR A 446 -9.02 -1.08 12.57
CA TYR A 446 -8.41 -2.10 11.72
C TYR A 446 -9.34 -3.28 11.46
N ARG A 447 -10.02 -3.78 12.50
CA ARG A 447 -10.97 -4.90 12.37
C ARG A 447 -12.16 -4.52 11.49
N LEU A 448 -12.73 -3.34 11.69
CA LEU A 448 -13.87 -2.85 10.91
C LEU A 448 -13.50 -2.63 9.43
N TYR A 449 -12.29 -2.13 9.15
CA TYR A 449 -11.77 -2.03 7.79
C TYR A 449 -11.74 -3.39 7.08
N THR A 450 -11.16 -4.42 7.71
CA THR A 450 -11.10 -5.78 7.14
C THR A 450 -12.49 -6.36 6.88
N ILE A 451 -13.44 -6.12 7.78
CA ILE A 451 -14.84 -6.52 7.57
C ILE A 451 -15.43 -5.81 6.35
N CYS A 452 -15.19 -4.51 6.20
CA CYS A 452 -15.67 -3.74 5.07
C CYS A 452 -15.10 -4.20 3.73
N GLU A 453 -13.80 -4.48 3.64
CA GLU A 453 -13.18 -5.01 2.41
C GLU A 453 -13.83 -6.32 1.98
N ARG A 454 -13.96 -7.28 2.90
CA ARG A 454 -14.60 -8.58 2.62
C ARG A 454 -16.06 -8.45 2.23
N LYS A 455 -16.78 -7.50 2.82
CA LYS A 455 -18.21 -7.24 2.54
C LYS A 455 -18.42 -6.23 1.40
N LYS A 456 -17.35 -5.78 0.74
CA LYS A 456 -17.36 -4.78 -0.36
C LYS A 456 -18.04 -3.45 0.01
N ARG A 457 -17.82 -2.98 1.25
CA ARG A 457 -18.37 -1.74 1.81
C ARG A 457 -17.35 -0.61 1.76
N ALA A 458 -17.15 -0.07 0.56
CA ALA A 458 -16.08 0.88 0.28
C ALA A 458 -16.20 2.21 1.05
N LYS A 459 -17.43 2.69 1.28
CA LYS A 459 -17.65 3.98 1.96
C LYS A 459 -17.14 3.93 3.40
N GLU A 460 -17.54 2.91 4.14
CA GLU A 460 -17.15 2.72 5.53
C GLU A 460 -15.66 2.37 5.63
N ALA A 461 -15.13 1.56 4.70
CA ALA A 461 -13.68 1.26 4.64
C ALA A 461 -12.83 2.54 4.54
N LEU A 462 -13.26 3.53 3.73
CA LEU A 462 -12.55 4.80 3.59
C LEU A 462 -12.46 5.55 4.92
N SER A 463 -13.56 5.63 5.69
CA SER A 463 -13.57 6.32 6.99
C SER A 463 -12.66 5.64 8.01
N TYR A 464 -12.70 4.30 8.12
CA TYR A 464 -11.81 3.57 9.03
C TYR A 464 -10.34 3.72 8.65
N ASN A 465 -10.03 3.68 7.34
CA ASN A 465 -8.68 3.89 6.85
C ASN A 465 -8.18 5.31 7.11
N ALA A 466 -9.02 6.33 6.89
CA ALA A 466 -8.70 7.73 7.14
C ALA A 466 -8.40 8.00 8.62
N LEU A 467 -9.18 7.42 9.54
CA LEU A 467 -8.94 7.54 10.98
C LEU A 467 -7.54 7.03 11.35
N VAL A 468 -7.18 5.83 10.92
CA VAL A 468 -5.87 5.23 11.24
C VAL A 468 -4.73 5.98 10.57
N GLN A 469 -4.91 6.45 9.33
CA GLN A 469 -3.89 7.24 8.63
C GLN A 469 -3.59 8.57 9.34
N SER A 470 -4.63 9.23 9.85
CA SER A 470 -4.53 10.52 10.55
C SER A 470 -4.02 10.37 12.01
N TRP A 471 -4.01 9.15 12.55
CA TRP A 471 -3.70 8.86 13.95
C TRP A 471 -2.38 9.48 14.47
N PRO A 472 -1.23 9.43 13.75
CA PRO A 472 0.02 9.99 14.26
C PRO A 472 -0.07 11.49 14.51
N GLU A 473 -0.76 12.22 13.63
CA GLU A 473 -0.95 13.67 13.77
C GLU A 473 -1.96 13.98 14.87
N ILE A 474 -3.06 13.23 14.95
CA ILE A 474 -4.05 13.32 16.03
C ILE A 474 -3.36 13.17 17.40
N VAL A 475 -2.51 12.13 17.58
CA VAL A 475 -1.78 11.91 18.83
C VAL A 475 -0.76 13.02 19.11
N ARG A 476 -0.04 13.49 18.08
CA ARG A 476 0.92 14.61 18.21
C ARG A 476 0.22 15.88 18.69
N LEU A 477 -0.93 16.21 18.11
CA LEU A 477 -1.75 17.37 18.48
C LEU A 477 -2.33 17.22 19.89
N ALA A 478 -2.81 16.03 20.25
CA ALA A 478 -3.35 15.73 21.57
C ALA A 478 -2.29 15.93 22.67
N GLN A 479 -1.06 15.45 22.43
CA GLN A 479 0.08 15.63 23.33
C GLN A 479 0.52 17.10 23.42
N ALA A 480 0.53 17.82 22.30
CA ALA A 480 0.88 19.24 22.28
C ALA A 480 -0.13 20.08 23.10
N ALA A 481 -1.43 19.81 22.97
CA ALA A 481 -2.47 20.45 23.76
C ALA A 481 -2.31 20.16 25.27
N ALA A 482 -2.05 18.90 25.64
CA ALA A 482 -1.81 18.51 27.03
C ALA A 482 -0.57 19.20 27.64
N SER A 483 0.48 19.40 26.84
CA SER A 483 1.71 20.08 27.29
C SER A 483 1.53 21.58 27.51
N ARG A 484 0.74 22.26 26.66
CA ARG A 484 0.42 23.69 26.83
C ARG A 484 -0.43 23.94 28.07
N GLY A 485 -1.45 23.10 28.28
CA GLY A 485 -2.29 23.19 29.50
C GLY A 485 -1.46 23.09 30.78
N ARG A 486 -0.47 22.19 30.85
CA ARG A 486 0.43 22.08 32.02
C ARG A 486 1.33 23.30 32.22
N GLN A 487 1.81 23.93 31.15
CA GLN A 487 2.64 25.15 31.27
C GLN A 487 1.82 26.36 31.74
N GLU A 488 0.58 26.50 31.27
CA GLU A 488 -0.32 27.58 31.71
C GLU A 488 -0.71 27.41 33.18
N THR A 489 -1.04 26.19 33.64
CA THR A 489 -1.34 25.96 35.06
C THR A 489 -0.12 26.21 35.96
N GLN A 490 1.10 25.99 35.46
CA GLN A 490 2.33 26.21 36.22
C GLN A 490 2.72 27.70 36.30
N LEU A 491 2.33 28.50 35.30
CA LEU A 491 2.49 29.97 35.28
C LEU A 491 1.43 30.68 36.12
N GLU A 492 0.23 30.12 36.29
CA GLU A 492 -0.80 30.66 37.19
C GLU A 492 -0.54 30.35 38.68
N LEU A 493 0.35 29.39 38.97
CA LEU A 493 0.74 28.97 40.33
C LEU A 493 2.06 29.62 40.82
N THR A 494 2.68 30.48 40.02
CA THR A 494 3.86 31.30 40.36
C THR A 494 3.52 32.78 40.30
#